data_AF-A0A5N9DS80-F1
#
_entry.id   AF-A0A5N9DS80-F1
#
_cell.length_a   1.000
_cell.length_b   1.000
_cell.length_c   1.000
_cell.angle_alpha   90.00
_cell.angle_beta   90.00
_cell.angle_gamma   90.00
#
_symmetry.space_group_name_H-M   'P 1'
#
loop_
_entity.id
_entity.type
_entity.pdbx_description
1 polymer ?
#
loop_
_entity_poly.entity_id
_entity_poly.type
_entity_poly.pdbx_seq_one_letter_code
_entity_poly.pdbx_strand_id
1 'polypeptide(L)'
;MEKYISKNSSWDMGFLGITIFGIGGVSDAIWHTILGIEEGIEALISPSHLFLFIGGFLMLAHIIASQPSKKSLDFSTIISIASIYSLIMFITQFMNPFLSVYEFFFTDWKQELAAGSLFFQALLTNIVFLYILKFNISKKQIVIIYLTSFLLLSIHALLGDQNKMILIILTGFIYSVILIPILHWFFQTKNPLKIQISGALIAATYGGILILYIFISSQFFWETLEIKWRFYGLGGLIFMPGLFGFLIGNLYSKNS
;
A
#
# COMPACT_ATOMS: atom_id res chain seq x y z
N MET A 1 16.55 -22.92 -2.15
CA MET A 1 16.72 -21.45 -2.02
C MET A 1 17.78 -21.07 -0.99
N GLU A 2 18.58 -22.02 -0.47
CA GLU A 2 19.65 -21.80 0.52
C GLU A 2 20.99 -21.37 -0.10
N LYS A 3 21.09 -21.26 -1.42
CA LYS A 3 22.37 -21.10 -2.13
C LYS A 3 22.93 -19.66 -2.11
N TYR A 4 22.20 -18.69 -1.54
CA TYR A 4 22.56 -17.26 -1.61
C TYR A 4 22.66 -16.52 -0.27
N ILE A 5 22.40 -17.19 0.86
CA ILE A 5 22.56 -16.55 2.17
C ILE A 5 23.92 -16.96 2.72
N SER A 6 24.93 -16.14 2.43
CA SER A 6 26.21 -16.27 3.13
C SER A 6 25.96 -16.10 4.62
N LYS A 7 26.38 -17.09 5.40
CA LYS A 7 26.07 -17.23 6.84
C LYS A 7 26.84 -16.25 7.73
N ASN A 8 27.46 -15.19 7.18
CA ASN A 8 28.44 -14.39 7.94
C ASN A 8 28.67 -12.94 7.48
N SER A 9 27.66 -12.29 6.88
CA SER A 9 27.69 -10.82 6.78
C SER A 9 26.42 -10.25 7.41
N SER A 10 26.36 -10.26 8.74
CA SER A 10 25.34 -9.54 9.51
C SER A 10 25.56 -8.03 9.36
N TRP A 11 25.38 -7.51 8.15
CA TRP A 11 25.24 -6.07 7.99
C TRP A 11 23.92 -5.71 8.66
N ASP A 12 24.01 -4.93 9.73
CA ASP A 12 22.84 -4.40 10.39
C ASP A 12 22.10 -3.49 9.39
N MET A 13 20.97 -3.99 8.86
CA MET A 13 20.12 -3.26 7.93
C MET A 13 19.70 -1.90 8.51
N GLY A 14 19.59 -1.79 9.83
CA GLY A 14 19.27 -0.56 10.53
C GLY A 14 20.41 0.45 10.41
N PHE A 15 21.66 0.03 10.67
CA PHE A 15 22.84 0.88 10.50
C PHE A 15 23.03 1.33 9.04
N LEU A 16 22.84 0.41 8.10
CA LEU A 16 22.88 0.74 6.67
C LEU A 16 21.78 1.76 6.32
N GLY A 17 20.57 1.56 6.83
CA GLY A 17 19.45 2.47 6.65
C GLY A 17 19.73 3.88 7.18
N ILE A 18 20.26 3.99 8.40
CA ILE A 18 20.67 5.27 9.01
C ILE A 18 21.72 5.98 8.12
N THR A 19 22.71 5.22 7.65
CA THR A 19 23.79 5.77 6.81
C THR A 19 23.25 6.31 5.49
N ILE A 20 22.42 5.52 4.79
CA ILE A 20 21.81 5.94 3.52
C ILE A 20 20.87 7.12 3.71
N PHE A 21 20.07 7.12 4.79
CA PHE A 21 19.19 8.24 5.14
C PHE A 21 19.98 9.52 5.39
N GLY A 22 21.07 9.44 6.16
CA GLY A 22 21.95 10.58 6.44
C GLY A 22 22.58 11.16 5.18
N ILE A 23 23.08 10.29 4.28
CA ILE A 23 23.59 10.70 2.97
C ILE A 23 22.48 11.36 2.14
N GLY A 24 21.29 10.77 2.13
CA GLY A 24 20.12 11.32 1.45
C GLY A 24 19.79 12.73 1.93
N GLY A 25 19.71 12.95 3.24
CA GLY A 25 19.37 14.27 3.81
C GLY A 25 20.43 15.34 3.56
N VAL A 26 21.72 14.98 3.64
CA VAL A 26 22.79 15.92 3.27
C VAL A 26 22.73 16.25 1.78
N SER A 27 22.52 15.23 0.94
CA SER A 27 22.40 15.41 -0.52
C SER A 27 21.20 16.27 -0.87
N ASP A 28 20.08 16.11 -0.17
CA ASP A 28 18.84 16.87 -0.33
C ASP A 28 19.04 18.36 -0.02
N ALA A 29 19.69 18.66 1.10
CA ALA A 29 20.01 20.03 1.47
C ALA A 29 20.94 20.71 0.44
N ILE A 30 21.95 19.97 -0.06
CA ILE A 30 22.84 20.46 -1.12
C ILE A 30 22.06 20.67 -2.41
N TRP A 31 21.17 19.74 -2.77
CA TRP A 31 20.34 19.81 -3.97
C TRP A 31 19.48 21.05 -3.98
N HIS A 32 18.74 21.30 -2.91
CA HIS A 32 17.89 22.49 -2.78
C HIS A 32 18.67 23.81 -2.77
N THR A 33 19.94 23.79 -2.36
CA THR A 33 20.80 24.98 -2.37
C THR A 33 21.37 25.30 -3.76
N ILE A 34 21.75 24.27 -4.52
CA ILE A 34 22.49 24.45 -5.79
C ILE A 34 21.56 24.34 -7.01
N LEU A 35 20.60 23.43 -6.98
CA LEU A 35 19.74 23.07 -8.11
C LEU A 35 18.31 23.59 -7.95
N GLY A 36 17.91 23.93 -6.72
CA GLY A 36 16.57 24.44 -6.39
C GLY A 36 15.62 23.35 -5.90
N ILE A 37 14.35 23.72 -5.74
CA ILE A 37 13.29 22.85 -5.23
C ILE A 37 12.56 22.20 -6.40
N GLU A 38 12.42 20.88 -6.35
CA GLU A 38 11.68 20.11 -7.33
C GLU A 38 10.17 20.38 -7.25
N GLU A 39 9.50 20.36 -8.41
CA GLU A 39 8.06 20.59 -8.52
C GLU A 39 7.33 19.31 -8.97
N GLY A 40 6.09 19.14 -8.47
CA GLY A 40 5.22 18.03 -8.85
C GLY A 40 5.82 16.64 -8.54
N ILE A 41 5.90 15.77 -9.54
CA ILE A 41 6.36 14.38 -9.36
C ILE A 41 7.87 14.27 -9.14
N GLU A 42 8.65 15.26 -9.60
CA GLU A 42 10.11 15.22 -9.55
C GLU A 42 10.61 15.13 -8.12
N ALA A 43 9.93 15.79 -7.17
CA ALA A 43 10.23 15.72 -5.75
C ALA A 43 10.13 14.30 -5.16
N LEU A 44 9.35 13.39 -5.75
CA LEU A 44 9.20 12.02 -5.25
C LEU A 44 10.22 11.05 -5.83
N ILE A 45 10.72 11.35 -7.02
CA ILE A 45 11.64 10.48 -7.76
C ILE A 45 13.05 11.05 -7.79
N SER A 46 13.30 12.21 -7.17
CA SER A 46 14.63 12.78 -7.15
C SER A 46 15.60 11.90 -6.35
N PRO A 47 16.87 11.82 -6.76
CA PRO A 47 17.83 10.92 -6.14
C PRO A 47 17.97 11.10 -4.63
N SER A 48 17.93 12.35 -4.13
CA SER A 48 18.04 12.63 -2.68
C SER A 48 16.87 12.05 -1.88
N HIS A 49 15.64 12.27 -2.35
CA HIS A 49 14.42 11.74 -1.74
C HIS A 49 14.39 10.21 -1.80
N LEU A 50 14.80 9.61 -2.92
CA LEU A 50 14.91 8.15 -3.03
C LEU A 50 15.90 7.56 -2.01
N PHE A 51 17.02 8.23 -1.73
CA PHE A 51 17.95 7.81 -0.67
C PHE A 51 17.29 7.89 0.71
N LEU A 52 16.58 8.98 1.01
CA LEU A 52 15.81 9.11 2.26
C LEU A 52 14.79 7.97 2.40
N PHE A 53 14.03 7.68 1.34
CA PHE A 53 13.05 6.60 1.35
C PHE A 53 13.70 5.23 1.54
N ILE A 54 14.77 4.92 0.81
CA ILE A 54 15.51 3.64 0.95
C ILE A 54 16.07 3.50 2.37
N GLY A 55 16.67 4.56 2.91
CA GLY A 55 17.19 4.57 4.28
C GLY A 55 16.09 4.29 5.31
N GLY A 56 14.94 4.97 5.18
CA GLY A 56 13.76 4.74 6.02
C GLY A 56 13.22 3.31 5.90
N PHE A 57 13.11 2.77 4.68
CA PHE A 57 12.69 1.39 4.45
C PHE A 57 13.60 0.39 5.16
N LEU A 58 14.92 0.56 5.07
CA LEU A 58 15.89 -0.36 5.68
C LEU A 58 15.82 -0.32 7.22
N MET A 59 15.63 0.86 7.80
CA MET A 59 15.41 1.01 9.24
C MET A 59 14.13 0.30 9.71
N LEU A 60 13.01 0.48 8.99
CA LEU A 60 11.76 -0.22 9.30
C LEU A 60 11.88 -1.74 9.06
N ALA A 61 12.57 -2.14 8.00
CA ALA A 61 12.81 -3.54 7.67
C ALA A 61 13.68 -4.24 8.73
N HIS A 62 14.64 -3.53 9.34
CA HIS A 62 15.40 -4.04 10.47
C HIS A 62 14.49 -4.40 11.65
N ILE A 63 13.52 -3.55 12.00
CA ILE A 63 12.57 -3.83 13.09
C ILE A 63 11.81 -5.13 12.81
N ILE A 64 11.34 -5.30 11.57
CA ILE A 64 10.62 -6.50 11.13
C ILE A 64 11.53 -7.74 11.17
N ALA A 65 12.79 -7.62 10.73
CA ALA A 65 13.75 -8.72 10.72
C ALA A 65 14.17 -9.16 12.14
N SER A 66 14.17 -8.22 13.09
CA SER A 66 14.47 -8.45 14.51
C SER A 66 13.30 -9.06 15.29
N GLN A 67 12.13 -9.24 14.67
CA GLN A 67 10.96 -9.88 15.27
C GLN A 67 11.27 -11.34 15.70
N PRO A 68 11.01 -11.71 16.97
CA PRO A 68 11.17 -13.09 17.42
C PRO A 68 10.26 -14.07 16.66
N SER A 69 10.86 -15.12 16.07
CA SER A 69 10.19 -16.07 15.16
C SER A 69 9.00 -16.83 15.74
N LYS A 70 8.93 -17.00 17.06
CA LYS A 70 7.91 -17.83 17.74
C LYS A 70 6.76 -17.04 18.36
N LYS A 71 6.81 -15.70 18.36
CA LYS A 71 5.77 -14.86 18.98
C LYS A 71 4.87 -14.25 17.91
N SER A 72 3.64 -13.94 18.29
CA SER A 72 2.81 -13.02 17.51
C SER A 72 3.59 -11.73 17.27
N LEU A 73 3.33 -11.07 16.14
CA LEU A 73 3.97 -9.78 15.85
C LEU A 73 3.82 -8.81 17.02
N ASP A 74 4.92 -8.21 17.46
CA ASP A 74 4.87 -7.15 18.44
C ASP A 74 4.32 -5.85 17.83
N PHE A 75 3.98 -4.89 18.68
CA PHE A 75 3.39 -3.64 18.25
C PHE A 75 4.34 -2.85 17.32
N SER A 76 5.65 -2.85 17.63
CA SER A 76 6.67 -2.19 16.81
C SER A 76 6.73 -2.75 15.39
N THR A 77 6.64 -4.06 15.23
CA THR A 77 6.64 -4.73 13.93
C THR A 77 5.35 -4.45 13.15
N ILE A 78 4.20 -4.44 13.83
CA ILE A 78 2.91 -4.08 13.22
C ILE A 78 2.97 -2.66 12.65
N ILE A 79 3.42 -1.69 13.45
CA ILE A 79 3.55 -0.30 13.02
C ILE A 79 4.61 -0.19 11.91
N SER A 80 5.72 -0.92 12.00
CA SER A 80 6.75 -0.88 10.96
C SER A 80 6.24 -1.39 9.62
N ILE A 81 5.48 -2.49 9.60
CA ILE A 81 4.85 -3.00 8.37
C ILE A 81 3.84 -2.00 7.83
N ALA A 82 3.00 -1.41 8.69
CA ALA A 82 2.03 -0.40 8.27
C ALA A 82 2.72 0.85 7.70
N SER A 83 3.81 1.29 8.31
CA SER A 83 4.63 2.42 7.84
C SER A 83 5.31 2.11 6.52
N ILE A 84 5.86 0.90 6.33
CA ILE A 84 6.41 0.47 5.03
C ILE A 84 5.32 0.51 3.96
N TYR A 85 4.14 -0.04 4.24
CA TYR A 85 3.07 -0.04 3.25
C TYR A 85 2.58 1.38 2.95
N SER A 86 2.41 2.23 3.97
CA SER A 86 2.06 3.64 3.79
C SER A 86 3.12 4.41 3.00
N LEU A 87 4.41 4.16 3.27
CA LEU A 87 5.52 4.77 2.55
C LEU A 87 5.51 4.35 1.07
N ILE A 88 5.21 3.09 0.76
CA ILE A 88 5.01 2.64 -0.64
C ILE A 88 3.87 3.43 -1.29
N MET A 89 2.71 3.53 -0.62
CA MET A 89 1.56 4.29 -1.13
C MET A 89 1.89 5.78 -1.32
N PHE A 90 2.74 6.36 -0.47
CA PHE A 90 3.16 7.76 -0.53
C PHE A 90 4.16 8.02 -1.66
N ILE A 91 5.20 7.20 -1.81
CA ILE A 91 6.19 7.38 -2.90
C ILE A 91 5.51 7.21 -4.26
N THR A 92 4.50 6.34 -4.33
CA THR A 92 3.69 6.11 -5.52
C THR A 92 2.39 6.94 -5.53
N GLN A 93 2.35 8.06 -4.80
CA GLN A 93 1.13 8.87 -4.65
C GLN A 93 0.58 9.41 -5.97
N PHE A 94 1.45 9.67 -6.95
CA PHE A 94 1.06 10.07 -8.31
C PHE A 94 0.31 8.96 -9.07
N MET A 95 0.36 7.72 -8.57
CA MET A 95 -0.43 6.57 -9.01
C MET A 95 -1.22 5.99 -7.84
N ASN A 96 -1.78 6.84 -6.97
CA ASN A 96 -2.68 6.40 -5.90
C ASN A 96 -4.11 6.85 -6.19
N PRO A 97 -5.07 5.93 -6.38
CA PRO A 97 -6.41 6.28 -6.83
C PRO A 97 -7.23 7.02 -5.76
N PHE A 98 -6.89 6.90 -4.48
CA PHE A 98 -7.53 7.66 -3.41
C PHE A 98 -7.01 9.10 -3.34
N LEU A 99 -5.77 9.33 -3.81
CA LEU A 99 -5.20 10.67 -3.93
C LEU A 99 -5.59 11.33 -5.25
N SER A 100 -5.66 10.58 -6.34
CA SER A 100 -5.98 11.08 -7.68
C SER A 100 -7.37 10.67 -8.17
N VAL A 101 -8.36 10.60 -7.26
CA VAL A 101 -9.75 10.17 -7.60
C VAL A 101 -10.36 10.99 -8.73
N TYR A 102 -9.96 12.25 -8.86
CA TYR A 102 -10.44 13.17 -9.89
C TYR A 102 -10.25 12.63 -11.31
N GLU A 103 -9.20 11.84 -11.56
CA GLU A 103 -8.91 11.24 -12.86
C GLU A 103 -10.00 10.28 -13.34
N PHE A 104 -10.78 9.68 -12.43
CA PHE A 104 -11.87 8.77 -12.76
C PHE A 104 -13.09 9.46 -13.40
N PHE A 105 -13.15 10.80 -13.40
CA PHE A 105 -14.26 11.56 -13.99
C PHE A 105 -14.03 11.96 -15.44
N PHE A 106 -12.85 11.63 -16.00
CA PHE A 106 -12.48 11.92 -17.38
C PHE A 106 -12.63 10.69 -18.29
N THR A 107 -12.66 10.95 -19.59
CA THR A 107 -12.77 9.92 -20.66
C THR A 107 -11.63 9.97 -21.67
N ASP A 108 -10.60 10.78 -21.39
CA ASP A 108 -9.36 10.80 -22.14
C ASP A 108 -8.38 9.77 -21.57
N TRP A 109 -7.11 9.88 -21.94
CA TRP A 109 -6.01 9.05 -21.44
C TRP A 109 -5.91 8.99 -19.90
N LYS A 110 -6.48 9.96 -19.16
CA LYS A 110 -6.53 9.93 -17.69
C LYS A 110 -7.38 8.79 -17.17
N GLN A 111 -8.40 8.37 -17.90
CA GLN A 111 -9.23 7.23 -17.51
C GLN A 111 -8.42 5.93 -17.48
N GLU A 112 -7.50 5.76 -18.42
CA GLU A 112 -6.60 4.60 -18.51
C GLU A 112 -5.60 4.59 -17.34
N LEU A 113 -5.02 5.75 -17.03
CA LEU A 113 -4.12 5.91 -15.87
C LEU A 113 -4.83 5.72 -14.54
N ALA A 114 -6.05 6.23 -14.39
CA ALA A 114 -6.88 6.03 -13.21
C ALA A 114 -7.09 4.54 -12.93
N ALA A 115 -7.51 3.76 -13.95
CA ALA A 115 -7.65 2.31 -13.82
C ALA A 115 -6.32 1.61 -13.50
N GLY A 116 -5.25 2.00 -14.20
CA GLY A 116 -3.91 1.48 -13.97
C GLY A 116 -3.42 1.72 -12.53
N SER A 117 -3.69 2.90 -11.98
CA SER A 117 -3.32 3.27 -10.61
C SER A 117 -4.02 2.38 -9.57
N LEU A 118 -5.31 2.07 -9.78
CA LEU A 118 -6.04 1.13 -8.94
C LEU A 118 -5.44 -0.26 -9.03
N PHE A 119 -5.19 -0.75 -10.24
CA PHE A 119 -4.64 -2.09 -10.46
C PHE A 119 -3.28 -2.23 -9.77
N PHE A 120 -2.44 -1.20 -9.89
CA PHE A 120 -1.13 -1.15 -9.27
C PHE A 120 -1.21 -1.13 -7.73
N GLN A 121 -2.05 -0.30 -7.14
CA GLN A 121 -2.16 -0.21 -5.67
C GLN A 121 -2.86 -1.45 -5.07
N ALA A 122 -3.87 -2.02 -5.73
CA ALA A 122 -4.50 -3.25 -5.27
C ALA A 122 -3.53 -4.45 -5.34
N LEU A 123 -2.67 -4.46 -6.35
CA LEU A 123 -1.56 -5.42 -6.46
C LEU A 123 -0.58 -5.27 -5.27
N LEU A 124 -0.14 -4.05 -4.97
CA LEU A 124 0.74 -3.78 -3.82
C LEU A 124 0.09 -4.17 -2.49
N THR A 125 -1.20 -3.86 -2.31
CA THR A 125 -2.01 -4.30 -1.17
C THR A 125 -1.91 -5.82 -0.98
N ASN A 126 -2.09 -6.58 -2.07
CA ASN A 126 -2.03 -8.03 -2.00
C ASN A 126 -0.62 -8.58 -1.76
N ILE A 127 0.42 -7.91 -2.30
CA ILE A 127 1.82 -8.27 -1.98
C ILE A 127 2.09 -8.11 -0.49
N VAL A 128 1.60 -7.03 0.13
CA VAL A 128 1.70 -6.82 1.57
C VAL A 128 0.95 -7.91 2.34
N PHE A 129 -0.28 -8.26 1.93
CA PHE A 129 -1.00 -9.39 2.53
C PHE A 129 -0.19 -10.69 2.51
N LEU A 130 0.37 -11.07 1.37
CA LEU A 130 1.14 -12.31 1.27
C LEU A 130 2.46 -12.23 2.04
N TYR A 131 3.08 -11.05 2.11
CA TYR A 131 4.28 -10.82 2.91
C TYR A 131 4.01 -11.03 4.40
N ILE A 132 2.93 -10.46 4.94
CA ILE A 132 2.62 -10.57 6.38
C ILE A 132 2.21 -11.99 6.80
N LEU A 133 1.70 -12.81 5.87
CA LEU A 133 1.40 -14.22 6.11
C LEU A 133 2.65 -15.09 6.34
N LYS A 134 3.86 -14.58 6.08
CA LYS A 134 5.11 -15.28 6.44
C LYS A 134 5.38 -15.29 7.94
N PHE A 135 4.67 -14.45 8.69
CA PHE A 135 4.81 -14.33 10.14
C PHE A 135 3.66 -15.02 10.88
N ASN A 136 3.86 -15.29 12.16
CA ASN A 136 2.78 -15.71 13.05
C ASN A 136 1.87 -14.51 13.36
N ILE A 137 0.91 -14.25 12.48
CA ILE A 137 0.04 -13.08 12.54
C ILE A 137 -1.42 -13.48 12.77
N SER A 138 -2.13 -12.70 13.59
CA SER A 138 -3.56 -12.83 13.80
C SER A 138 -4.36 -11.93 12.86
N LYS A 139 -5.62 -12.30 12.59
CA LYS A 139 -6.55 -11.46 11.81
C LYS A 139 -6.69 -10.03 12.33
N LYS A 140 -6.64 -9.84 13.66
CA LYS A 140 -6.72 -8.50 14.27
C LYS A 140 -5.52 -7.63 13.89
N GLN A 141 -4.31 -8.22 13.88
CA GLN A 141 -3.09 -7.51 13.51
C GLN A 141 -3.10 -7.12 12.03
N ILE A 142 -3.59 -7.99 11.13
CA ILE A 142 -3.75 -7.66 9.71
C ILE A 142 -4.67 -6.44 9.52
N VAL A 143 -5.81 -6.42 10.22
CA VAL A 143 -6.77 -5.29 10.20
C VAL A 143 -6.10 -4.00 10.69
N ILE A 144 -5.34 -4.07 11.79
CA ILE A 144 -4.60 -2.91 12.33
C ILE A 144 -3.56 -2.41 11.31
N ILE A 145 -2.81 -3.29 10.64
CA ILE A 145 -1.83 -2.91 9.63
C ILE A 145 -2.49 -2.09 8.52
N TYR A 146 -3.59 -2.57 7.93
CA TYR A 146 -4.28 -1.84 6.88
C TYR A 146 -4.87 -0.52 7.36
N LEU A 147 -5.56 -0.52 8.50
CA LEU A 147 -6.12 0.69 9.09
C LEU A 147 -5.04 1.76 9.32
N THR A 148 -3.94 1.38 9.97
CA THR A 148 -2.81 2.27 10.23
C THR A 148 -2.17 2.77 8.93
N SER A 149 -2.08 1.94 7.90
CA SER A 149 -1.50 2.34 6.61
C SER A 149 -2.33 3.43 5.91
N PHE A 150 -3.66 3.32 5.95
CA PHE A 150 -4.57 4.36 5.45
C PHE A 150 -4.56 5.63 6.32
N LEU A 151 -4.48 5.48 7.65
CA LEU A 151 -4.31 6.62 8.56
C LEU A 151 -3.04 7.41 8.22
N LEU A 152 -1.91 6.71 8.04
CA LEU A 152 -0.65 7.34 7.66
C LEU A 152 -0.71 7.96 6.26
N LEU A 153 -1.37 7.30 5.29
CA LEU A 153 -1.57 7.87 3.96
C LEU A 153 -2.38 9.17 4.00
N SER A 154 -3.39 9.24 4.89
CA SER A 154 -4.25 10.42 5.01
C SER A 154 -3.49 11.68 5.42
N ILE A 155 -2.31 11.54 6.06
CA ILE A 155 -1.44 12.65 6.44
C ILE A 155 -1.01 13.47 5.22
N HIS A 156 -0.90 12.86 4.04
CA HIS A 156 -0.64 13.59 2.80
C HIS A 156 -1.67 14.73 2.57
N ALA A 157 -2.93 14.50 2.90
CA ALA A 157 -4.00 15.47 2.71
C ALA A 157 -4.12 16.47 3.89
N LEU A 158 -3.30 16.34 4.95
CA LEU A 158 -3.41 17.12 6.19
C LEU A 158 -3.32 18.63 5.98
N LEU A 159 -2.43 19.08 5.09
CA LEU A 159 -2.16 20.51 4.85
C LEU A 159 -2.92 21.10 3.66
N GLY A 160 -3.61 20.28 2.87
CA GLY A 160 -4.25 20.70 1.62
C GLY A 160 -5.76 20.53 1.59
N ASP A 161 -6.27 19.38 2.05
CA ASP A 161 -7.69 19.02 1.92
C ASP A 161 -8.14 18.11 3.08
N GLN A 162 -8.67 18.75 4.12
CA GLN A 162 -9.14 18.06 5.33
C GLN A 162 -10.29 17.10 5.06
N ASN A 163 -11.16 17.40 4.09
CA ASN A 163 -12.28 16.54 3.76
C ASN A 163 -11.80 15.25 3.09
N LYS A 164 -10.83 15.37 2.17
CA LYS A 164 -10.16 14.23 1.56
C LYS A 164 -9.41 13.39 2.59
N MET A 165 -8.73 14.02 3.56
CA MET A 165 -8.11 13.31 4.68
C MET A 165 -9.14 12.47 5.44
N ILE A 166 -10.25 13.07 5.87
CA ILE A 166 -11.33 12.36 6.58
C ILE A 166 -11.87 11.21 5.74
N LEU A 167 -12.09 11.43 4.43
CA LEU A 167 -12.62 10.39 3.55
C LEU A 167 -11.64 9.21 3.37
N ILE A 168 -10.33 9.46 3.29
CA ILE A 168 -9.30 8.40 3.25
C ILE A 168 -9.30 7.60 4.56
N ILE A 169 -9.44 8.28 5.70
CA ILE A 169 -9.54 7.61 7.01
C ILE A 169 -10.78 6.71 7.06
N LEU A 170 -11.95 7.24 6.68
CA LEU A 170 -13.21 6.49 6.68
C LEU A 170 -13.17 5.29 5.74
N THR A 171 -12.61 5.45 4.54
CA THR A 171 -12.50 4.34 3.59
C THR A 171 -11.48 3.30 4.00
N GLY A 172 -10.36 3.70 4.60
CA GLY A 172 -9.42 2.78 5.26
C GLY A 172 -10.07 1.98 6.39
N PHE A 173 -10.93 2.62 7.18
CA PHE A 173 -11.73 1.96 8.22
C PHE A 173 -12.71 0.95 7.62
N ILE A 174 -13.52 1.35 6.64
CA ILE A 174 -14.51 0.47 5.99
C ILE A 174 -13.79 -0.73 5.33
N TYR A 175 -12.70 -0.48 4.60
CA TYR A 175 -11.87 -1.53 4.00
C TYR A 175 -11.43 -2.54 5.06
N SER A 176 -10.86 -2.06 6.16
CA SER A 176 -10.35 -2.89 7.25
C SER A 176 -11.46 -3.71 7.95
N VAL A 177 -12.67 -3.17 8.07
CA VAL A 177 -13.84 -3.89 8.62
C VAL A 177 -14.30 -5.00 7.68
N ILE A 178 -14.37 -4.74 6.37
CA ILE A 178 -14.76 -5.75 5.37
C ILE A 178 -13.76 -6.91 5.30
N LEU A 179 -12.49 -6.67 5.61
CA LEU A 179 -11.49 -7.74 5.69
C LEU A 179 -11.75 -8.75 6.81
N ILE A 180 -12.45 -8.37 7.89
CA ILE A 180 -12.69 -9.25 9.05
C ILE A 180 -13.33 -10.60 8.65
N PRO A 181 -14.46 -10.66 7.92
CA PRO A 181 -15.04 -11.94 7.48
C PRO A 181 -14.12 -12.73 6.53
N ILE A 182 -13.41 -12.07 5.62
CA ILE A 182 -12.46 -12.71 4.69
C ILE A 182 -11.35 -13.41 5.50
N LEU A 183 -10.77 -12.69 6.46
CA LEU A 183 -9.72 -13.22 7.32
C LEU A 183 -10.25 -14.30 8.26
N HIS A 184 -11.47 -14.15 8.79
CA HIS A 184 -12.11 -15.18 9.60
C HIS A 184 -12.19 -16.51 8.83
N TRP A 185 -12.69 -16.47 7.60
CA TRP A 185 -12.74 -17.63 6.71
C TRP A 185 -11.35 -18.20 6.42
N PHE A 186 -10.39 -17.34 6.09
CA PHE A 186 -9.00 -17.71 5.77
C PHE A 186 -8.34 -18.53 6.90
N PHE A 187 -8.46 -18.05 8.14
CA PHE A 187 -7.82 -18.70 9.30
C PHE A 187 -8.52 -19.98 9.76
N GLN A 188 -9.80 -20.20 9.41
CA GLN A 188 -10.56 -21.38 9.82
C GLN A 188 -10.62 -22.48 8.75
N THR A 189 -10.35 -22.13 7.50
CA THR A 189 -10.55 -23.05 6.38
C THR A 189 -9.29 -23.87 6.06
N LYS A 190 -9.47 -25.16 5.78
CA LYS A 190 -8.43 -26.11 5.30
C LYS A 190 -8.52 -26.35 3.79
N ASN A 191 -8.71 -25.29 3.00
CA ASN A 191 -8.81 -25.36 1.54
C ASN A 191 -7.43 -25.10 0.92
N PRO A 192 -6.95 -25.91 -0.03
CA PRO A 192 -5.67 -25.69 -0.70
C PRO A 192 -5.60 -24.36 -1.47
N LEU A 193 -6.74 -23.84 -1.93
CA LEU A 193 -6.85 -22.58 -2.66
C LEU A 193 -7.11 -21.36 -1.75
N LYS A 194 -7.08 -21.52 -0.42
CA LYS A 194 -7.48 -20.44 0.50
C LYS A 194 -6.62 -19.19 0.34
N ILE A 195 -5.34 -19.33 0.02
CA ILE A 195 -4.42 -18.18 -0.16
C ILE A 195 -4.79 -17.43 -1.44
N GLN A 196 -5.04 -18.15 -2.54
CA GLN A 196 -5.49 -17.56 -3.82
C GLN A 196 -6.82 -16.84 -3.66
N ILE A 197 -7.81 -17.50 -3.03
CA ILE A 197 -9.14 -16.94 -2.82
C ILE A 197 -9.07 -15.70 -1.93
N SER A 198 -8.34 -15.76 -0.80
CA SER A 198 -8.19 -14.60 0.08
C SER A 198 -7.42 -13.46 -0.58
N GLY A 199 -6.38 -13.74 -1.36
CA GLY A 199 -5.65 -12.72 -2.11
C GLY A 199 -6.54 -12.05 -3.17
N ALA A 200 -7.37 -12.83 -3.86
CA ALA A 200 -8.37 -12.30 -4.80
C ALA A 200 -9.38 -11.39 -4.09
N LEU A 201 -9.93 -11.83 -2.96
CA LEU A 201 -10.90 -11.05 -2.20
C LEU A 201 -10.28 -9.76 -1.65
N ILE A 202 -9.07 -9.78 -1.12
CA ILE A 202 -8.37 -8.60 -0.60
C ILE A 202 -8.16 -7.53 -1.67
N ALA A 203 -7.71 -7.94 -2.86
CA ALA A 203 -7.50 -7.04 -3.99
C ALA A 203 -8.84 -6.54 -4.58
N ALA A 204 -9.83 -7.41 -4.72
CA ALA A 204 -11.16 -7.05 -5.21
C ALA A 204 -11.88 -6.08 -4.25
N THR A 205 -11.75 -6.28 -2.93
CA THR A 205 -12.29 -5.36 -1.93
C THR A 205 -11.65 -3.98 -2.03
N TYR A 206 -10.36 -3.88 -2.36
CA TYR A 206 -9.69 -2.60 -2.57
C TYR A 206 -10.35 -1.82 -3.73
N GLY A 207 -10.59 -2.52 -4.85
CA GLY A 207 -11.33 -1.95 -5.99
C GLY A 207 -12.78 -1.57 -5.66
N GLY A 208 -13.50 -2.42 -4.93
CA GLY A 208 -14.86 -2.13 -4.48
C GLY A 208 -14.95 -0.91 -3.57
N ILE A 209 -13.96 -0.72 -2.68
CA ILE A 209 -13.88 0.45 -1.82
C ILE A 209 -13.54 1.71 -2.59
N LEU A 210 -12.66 1.62 -3.60
CA LEU A 210 -12.42 2.77 -4.47
C LEU A 210 -13.68 3.18 -5.23
N ILE A 211 -14.49 2.25 -5.72
CA ILE A 211 -15.75 2.58 -6.39
C ILE A 211 -16.68 3.35 -5.43
N LEU A 212 -16.82 2.88 -4.19
CA LEU A 212 -17.56 3.61 -3.16
C LEU A 212 -16.96 5.02 -2.94
N TYR A 213 -15.64 5.12 -2.88
CA TYR A 213 -14.93 6.40 -2.75
C TYR A 213 -15.21 7.35 -3.92
N ILE A 214 -15.26 6.86 -5.16
CA ILE A 214 -15.60 7.65 -6.36
C ILE A 214 -17.03 8.20 -6.27
N PHE A 215 -18.00 7.35 -5.91
CA PHE A 215 -19.39 7.79 -5.75
C PHE A 215 -19.56 8.81 -4.62
N ILE A 216 -18.89 8.61 -3.47
CA ILE A 216 -18.90 9.61 -2.40
C ILE A 216 -18.25 10.90 -2.90
N SER A 217 -17.11 10.81 -3.59
CA SER A 217 -16.41 11.99 -4.09
C SER A 217 -17.23 12.78 -5.11
N SER A 218 -17.98 12.11 -5.98
CA SER A 218 -18.87 12.77 -6.93
C SER A 218 -19.98 13.55 -6.24
N GLN A 219 -20.51 13.03 -5.13
CA GLN A 219 -21.60 13.68 -4.39
C GLN A 219 -21.11 14.83 -3.49
N PHE A 220 -19.94 14.72 -2.88
CA PHE A 220 -19.48 15.67 -1.86
C PHE A 220 -18.48 16.72 -2.36
N PHE A 221 -17.72 16.42 -3.42
CA PHE A 221 -16.68 17.33 -3.93
C PHE A 221 -16.96 17.86 -5.32
N TRP A 222 -17.66 17.08 -6.14
CA TRP A 222 -17.78 17.34 -7.57
C TRP A 222 -19.20 17.10 -8.08
N GLU A 223 -20.20 17.73 -7.44
CA GLU A 223 -21.63 17.54 -7.75
C GLU A 223 -21.99 17.71 -9.24
N THR A 224 -21.17 18.46 -9.99
CA THR A 224 -21.36 18.72 -11.42
C THR A 224 -20.67 17.73 -12.35
N LEU A 225 -19.82 16.85 -11.84
CA LEU A 225 -19.11 15.84 -12.64
C LEU A 225 -19.85 14.51 -12.63
N GLU A 226 -20.39 14.14 -13.79
CA GLU A 226 -21.00 12.83 -13.99
C GLU A 226 -19.94 11.73 -14.07
N ILE A 227 -20.18 10.61 -13.39
CA ILE A 227 -19.37 9.40 -13.52
C ILE A 227 -19.61 8.79 -14.91
N LYS A 228 -18.59 8.86 -15.76
CA LYS A 228 -18.65 8.34 -17.13
C LYS A 228 -18.44 6.83 -17.22
N TRP A 229 -17.88 6.21 -16.18
CA TRP A 229 -17.69 4.78 -16.08
C TRP A 229 -19.03 4.04 -16.03
N ARG A 230 -19.24 3.11 -16.98
CA ARG A 230 -20.43 2.24 -17.02
C ARG A 230 -20.25 1.04 -16.08
N PHE A 231 -21.35 0.33 -15.80
CA PHE A 231 -21.35 -0.82 -14.87
C PHE A 231 -20.28 -1.87 -15.20
N TYR A 232 -20.04 -2.15 -16.49
CA TYR A 232 -19.03 -3.12 -16.92
C TYR A 232 -17.60 -2.62 -16.68
N GLY A 233 -17.36 -1.31 -16.84
CA GLY A 233 -16.07 -0.69 -16.55
C GLY A 233 -15.79 -0.68 -15.04
N LEU A 234 -16.78 -0.30 -14.24
CA LEU A 234 -16.71 -0.37 -12.77
C LEU A 234 -16.52 -1.82 -12.30
N GLY A 235 -17.18 -2.80 -12.93
CA GLY A 235 -16.94 -4.21 -12.67
C GLY A 235 -15.48 -4.60 -12.91
N GLY A 236 -14.87 -4.11 -14.00
CA GLY A 236 -13.45 -4.30 -14.29
C GLY A 236 -12.52 -3.82 -13.17
N LEU A 237 -12.87 -2.73 -12.49
CA LEU A 237 -12.14 -2.19 -11.34
C LEU A 237 -12.17 -3.10 -10.10
N ILE A 238 -13.07 -4.08 -10.04
CA ILE A 238 -13.13 -5.09 -8.96
C ILE A 238 -12.49 -6.40 -9.42
N PHE A 239 -12.93 -6.91 -10.57
CA PHE A 239 -12.57 -8.26 -11.01
C PHE A 239 -11.12 -8.36 -11.49
N MET A 240 -10.56 -7.31 -12.11
CA MET A 240 -9.16 -7.34 -12.56
C MET A 240 -8.19 -7.36 -11.36
N PRO A 241 -8.31 -6.50 -10.33
CA PRO A 241 -7.56 -6.68 -9.09
C PRO A 241 -7.75 -8.05 -8.45
N GLY A 242 -8.97 -8.57 -8.43
CA GLY A 242 -9.24 -9.91 -7.91
C GLY A 242 -8.48 -11.01 -8.66
N LEU A 243 -8.41 -10.92 -9.99
CA LEU A 243 -7.63 -11.85 -10.82
C LEU A 243 -6.13 -11.78 -10.50
N PHE A 244 -5.56 -10.57 -10.40
CA PHE A 244 -4.15 -10.40 -9.98
C PHE A 244 -3.92 -10.95 -8.58
N GLY A 245 -4.87 -10.71 -7.69
CA GLY A 245 -4.89 -11.23 -6.33
C GLY A 245 -4.77 -12.75 -6.28
N PHE A 246 -5.61 -13.42 -7.07
CA PHE A 246 -5.63 -14.87 -7.22
C PHE A 246 -4.31 -15.42 -7.77
N LEU A 247 -3.79 -14.83 -8.85
CA LEU A 247 -2.58 -15.29 -9.53
C LEU A 247 -1.35 -15.20 -8.64
N ILE A 248 -1.21 -14.15 -7.85
CA ILE A 248 -0.04 -13.97 -6.96
C ILE A 248 -0.17 -14.85 -5.73
N GLY A 249 -1.38 -15.05 -5.21
CA GLY A 249 -1.62 -16.05 -4.16
C GLY A 249 -1.14 -17.45 -4.57
N ASN A 250 -1.21 -17.79 -5.86
CA ASN A 250 -0.74 -19.07 -6.39
C ASN A 250 0.80 -19.21 -6.37
N LEU A 251 1.53 -18.10 -6.48
CA LEU A 251 2.99 -18.09 -6.33
C LEU A 251 3.41 -18.38 -4.89
N TYR A 252 2.58 -17.98 -3.92
CA TYR A 252 2.82 -18.23 -2.50
C TYR A 252 2.47 -19.67 -2.11
N SER A 253 1.35 -20.22 -2.59
CA SER A 253 0.87 -21.55 -2.19
C SER A 253 1.74 -22.72 -2.67
N LYS A 254 2.54 -22.55 -3.72
CA LYS A 254 3.45 -23.61 -4.21
C LYS A 254 4.65 -23.85 -3.30
N ASN A 255 4.94 -22.94 -2.38
CA ASN A 255 6.14 -22.96 -1.53
C ASN A 255 5.84 -23.02 -0.03
N SER A 256 4.57 -23.17 0.37
CA SER A 256 4.09 -23.25 1.76
C SER A 256 3.48 -24.61 2.05
#